data_AF-A0AAD4SL90-F1
#
_entry.id   AF-A0AAD4SL90-F1
#
_cell.length_a   1.000
_cell.length_b   1.000
_cell.length_c   1.000
_cell.angle_alpha   90.00
_cell.angle_beta   90.00
_cell.angle_gamma   90.00
#
_symmetry.space_group_name_H-M   'P 1'
#
loop_
_entity.id
_entity.type
_entity.pdbx_description
1 polymer ?
#
loop_
_entity_poly.entity_id
_entity_poly.type
_entity_poly.pdbx_seq_one_letter_code
_entity_poly.pdbx_strand_id
1 'polypeptide(L)'
;MLDSGNFILASRDSADNLWESFKNPTDTILPTQNLEVDSVVCSRQTKTNYLKGRFRLRLLGDGNLVLNIASRQSSSEVHDAYYWSNTVNENRTIAGYEAVFNQTVYFYVKPRNGSERENQEQRWSIEWSAPDDICRSIGGRLGSGACGYNSYCLLTSDLRPRCECPPKFVFMDPNNRYGGCRPDFVQGCQLEEWKSTTDSFELETLEDINWPTSDYEMLDSFSEEQCRTSCLNDCLCDVVVYSGAKCWKKKLQLSNGRLESGMNGKALIKVRRDNTLRLGPNDPRSSGEKKDRSTLILVGSLLLGSSVFFNFMLLAVIFVVLFFFKDRKNNMRKYNQDPRVLRSNLR
;
A
#
# COMPACT_ATOMS: atom_id res chain seq x y z
N MET A 1 23.16 34.87 7.28
CA MET A 1 22.52 34.00 8.30
C MET A 1 22.34 34.84 9.55
N LEU A 2 21.14 34.82 10.13
CA LEU A 2 20.85 35.52 11.39
C LEU A 2 21.21 34.64 12.60
N ASP A 3 21.36 35.25 13.77
CA ASP A 3 21.64 34.55 15.04
C ASP A 3 20.51 33.60 15.47
N SER A 4 19.29 33.81 14.96
CA SER A 4 18.16 32.88 15.13
C SER A 4 18.34 31.57 14.36
N GLY A 5 19.32 31.49 13.45
CA GLY A 5 19.48 30.38 12.50
C GLY A 5 18.72 30.56 11.18
N ASN A 6 17.95 31.64 11.03
CA ASN A 6 17.28 31.94 9.76
C ASN A 6 18.31 32.34 8.69
N PHE A 7 18.39 31.57 7.61
CA PHE A 7 19.18 31.91 6.44
C PHE A 7 18.31 32.72 5.48
N ILE A 8 18.69 33.98 5.26
CA ILE A 8 17.92 34.95 4.49
C ILE A 8 18.69 35.33 3.24
N LEU A 9 17.99 35.32 2.11
CA LEU A 9 18.42 35.96 0.88
C LEU A 9 17.64 37.26 0.74
N ALA A 10 18.32 38.38 0.97
CA ALA A 10 17.74 39.72 0.90
C ALA A 10 18.10 40.39 -0.43
N SER A 11 17.22 41.26 -0.91
CA SER A 11 17.53 42.19 -2.00
C SER A 11 18.00 43.51 -1.42
N ARG A 12 18.84 44.23 -2.17
CA ARG A 12 19.18 45.63 -1.85
C ARG A 12 18.03 46.58 -2.18
N ASP A 13 17.22 46.23 -3.18
CA ASP A 13 16.23 47.12 -3.80
C ASP A 13 14.78 46.82 -3.37
N SER A 14 14.59 45.81 -2.53
CA SER A 14 13.29 45.44 -1.95
C SER A 14 13.37 45.54 -0.44
N ALA A 15 12.30 46.05 0.18
CA ALA A 15 12.14 45.98 1.64
C ALA A 15 11.89 44.54 2.12
N ASP A 16 11.33 43.69 1.25
CA ASP A 16 11.03 42.30 1.56
C ASP A 16 12.21 41.37 1.22
N ASN A 17 12.39 40.36 2.06
CA ASN A 17 13.33 39.27 1.83
C ASN A 17 12.88 38.45 0.60
N LEU A 18 13.82 38.10 -0.27
CA LEU A 18 13.55 37.28 -1.46
C LEU A 18 13.28 35.82 -1.09
N TRP A 19 13.97 35.31 -0.07
CA TRP A 19 13.81 33.94 0.42
C TRP A 19 14.30 33.80 1.87
N GLU A 20 13.67 32.90 2.62
CA GLU A 20 14.03 32.61 4.01
C GLU A 20 13.93 31.11 4.31
N SER A 21 14.89 30.57 5.06
CA SER A 21 14.89 29.16 5.45
C SER A 21 13.75 28.86 6.43
N PHE A 22 13.37 29.82 7.27
CA PHE A 22 12.26 29.65 8.23
C PHE A 22 10.90 29.43 7.55
N LYS A 23 10.72 29.97 6.34
CA LYS A 23 9.53 29.74 5.51
C LYS A 23 9.54 28.39 4.77
N ASN A 24 10.62 27.61 4.93
CA ASN A 24 10.81 26.31 4.26
C ASN A 24 11.29 25.24 5.27
N PRO A 25 10.50 24.91 6.30
CA PRO A 25 10.90 23.95 7.32
C PRO A 25 11.10 22.55 6.74
N THR A 26 12.05 21.81 7.31
CA THR A 26 12.28 20.39 6.99
C THR A 26 11.60 19.49 8.02
N ASP A 27 12.34 19.07 9.05
CA ASP A 27 11.93 18.13 10.09
C ASP A 27 12.07 18.70 11.51
N THR A 28 12.51 19.95 11.60
CA THR A 28 12.81 20.66 12.84
C THR A 28 12.23 22.06 12.75
N ILE A 29 11.63 22.52 13.84
CA ILE A 29 11.22 23.91 14.03
C ILE A 29 12.14 24.52 15.08
N LEU A 30 12.73 25.66 14.78
CA LEU A 30 13.66 26.35 15.68
C LEU A 30 12.94 27.37 16.58
N PRO A 31 13.55 27.78 17.71
CA PRO A 31 13.04 28.91 18.48
C PRO A 31 12.90 30.13 17.57
N THR A 32 11.82 30.90 17.73
CA THR A 32 11.46 32.07 16.89
C THR A 32 11.04 31.74 15.46
N GLN A 33 11.10 30.48 15.03
CA GLN A 33 10.50 30.06 13.77
C GLN A 33 9.00 29.83 14.00
N ASN A 34 8.21 30.53 13.20
CA ASN A 34 6.77 30.39 13.23
C ASN A 34 6.29 29.50 12.10
N LEU A 35 5.29 28.67 12.39
CA LEU A 35 4.64 27.81 11.41
C LEU A 35 3.31 28.44 10.99
N GLU A 36 3.25 28.96 9.77
CA GLU A 36 2.05 29.58 9.21
C GLU A 36 1.04 28.53 8.71
N VAL A 37 -0.20 28.93 8.45
CA VAL A 37 -1.20 28.08 7.79
C VAL A 37 -0.64 27.47 6.50
N ASP A 38 -1.01 26.22 6.22
CA ASP A 38 -0.55 25.43 5.07
C ASP A 38 0.94 25.06 5.07
N SER A 39 1.71 25.52 6.06
CA SER A 39 3.08 25.05 6.27
C SER A 39 3.08 23.57 6.69
N VAL A 40 4.08 22.84 6.21
CA VAL A 40 4.21 21.40 6.43
C VAL A 40 5.63 21.06 6.88
N VAL A 41 5.75 20.53 8.09
CA VAL A 41 7.00 19.93 8.57
C VAL A 41 6.96 18.44 8.30
N CYS A 42 7.98 17.93 7.62
CA CYS A 42 8.09 16.54 7.20
C CYS A 42 9.16 15.84 8.03
N SER A 43 8.84 14.71 8.65
CA SER A 43 9.88 13.88 9.25
C SER A 43 10.94 13.51 8.21
N ARG A 44 12.17 13.25 8.64
CA ARG A 44 13.16 12.54 7.80
C ARG A 44 12.76 11.06 7.62
N GLN A 45 13.31 10.39 6.60
CA GLN A 45 13.01 8.99 6.33
C GLN A 45 13.65 8.04 7.35
N THR A 46 14.92 8.29 7.70
CA THR A 46 15.64 7.59 8.77
C THR A 46 16.65 8.53 9.44
N LYS A 47 17.36 8.06 10.47
CA LYS A 47 18.40 8.85 11.17
C LYS A 47 19.44 9.44 10.22
N THR A 48 19.85 8.68 9.20
CA THR A 48 20.91 9.05 8.24
C THR A 48 20.38 9.51 6.88
N ASN A 49 19.08 9.35 6.61
CA ASN A 49 18.47 9.75 5.34
C ASN A 49 17.50 10.92 5.54
N TYR A 50 17.91 12.09 5.04
CA TYR A 50 17.21 13.38 5.16
C TYR A 50 16.12 13.60 4.11
N LEU A 51 15.83 12.60 3.26
CA LEU A 51 14.65 12.66 2.38
C LEU A 51 13.37 12.75 3.22
N LYS A 52 12.32 13.34 2.62
CA LYS A 52 11.01 13.47 3.24
C LYS A 52 10.46 12.08 3.59
N GLY A 53 10.38 11.79 4.88
CA GLY A 53 9.73 10.62 5.45
C GLY A 53 8.21 10.73 5.35
N ARG A 54 7.48 10.00 6.19
CA ARG A 54 6.02 9.85 6.07
C ARG A 54 5.19 10.60 7.11
N PHE A 55 5.78 11.10 8.19
CA PHE A 55 5.03 11.83 9.21
C PHE A 55 5.01 13.33 8.88
N ARG A 56 3.87 13.97 9.12
CA ARG A 56 3.62 15.36 8.77
C ARG A 56 3.03 16.09 9.96
N LEU A 57 3.60 17.25 10.29
CA LEU A 57 2.98 18.25 11.16
C LEU A 57 2.46 19.38 10.29
N ARG A 58 1.19 19.76 10.48
CA ARG A 58 0.50 20.75 9.63
C ARG A 58 -0.34 21.66 10.50
N LEU A 59 -0.31 22.95 10.19
CA LEU A 59 -1.30 23.91 10.69
C LEU A 59 -2.37 24.08 9.62
N LEU A 60 -3.60 23.69 9.95
CA LEU A 60 -4.75 23.77 9.03
C LEU A 60 -5.38 25.17 9.10
N GLY A 61 -6.09 25.56 8.04
CA GLY A 61 -6.76 26.88 7.97
C GLY A 61 -7.97 27.08 8.91
N ASP A 62 -8.35 26.04 9.66
CA ASP A 62 -9.29 26.14 10.79
C ASP A 62 -8.57 26.39 12.13
N GLY A 63 -7.25 26.56 12.10
CA GLY A 63 -6.38 26.80 13.25
C GLY A 63 -6.00 25.56 14.03
N ASN A 64 -6.32 24.36 13.55
CA ASN A 64 -5.95 23.11 14.19
C ASN A 64 -4.54 22.67 13.77
N LEU A 65 -3.68 22.38 14.75
CA LEU A 65 -2.37 21.80 14.52
C LEU A 65 -2.51 20.27 14.56
N VAL A 66 -2.18 19.60 13.47
CA VAL A 66 -2.44 18.17 13.29
C VAL A 66 -1.19 17.39 12.92
N LEU A 67 -1.15 16.13 13.35
CA LEU A 67 -0.18 15.15 12.88
C LEU A 67 -0.86 14.11 12.00
N ASN A 68 -0.31 13.92 10.80
CA ASN A 68 -0.82 12.96 9.82
C ASN A 68 0.30 12.06 9.29
N ILE A 69 -0.13 11.01 8.59
CA ILE A 69 0.73 10.13 7.82
C ILE A 69 0.49 10.41 6.34
N ALA A 70 1.54 10.73 5.61
CA ALA A 70 1.50 10.88 4.16
C ALA A 70 1.19 9.54 3.48
N SER A 71 0.39 9.61 2.42
CA SER A 71 0.11 8.49 1.53
C SER A 71 1.38 8.02 0.84
N ARG A 72 1.41 6.74 0.47
CA ARG A 72 2.50 6.17 -0.35
C ARG A 72 2.48 6.67 -1.81
N GLN A 73 1.31 7.06 -2.31
CA GLN A 73 1.11 7.36 -3.73
C GLN A 73 1.39 8.84 -4.04
N SER A 74 1.09 9.72 -3.08
CA SER A 74 1.34 11.16 -3.20
C SER A 74 1.79 11.74 -1.86
N SER A 75 2.83 12.57 -1.90
CA SER A 75 3.27 13.32 -0.72
C SER A 75 2.29 14.41 -0.29
N SER A 76 1.36 14.81 -1.17
CA SER A 76 0.32 15.81 -0.87
C SER A 76 -0.90 15.21 -0.18
N GLU A 77 -1.15 13.92 -0.39
CA GLU A 77 -2.27 13.22 0.24
C GLU A 77 -1.84 12.68 1.61
N VAL A 78 -2.70 12.87 2.61
CA VAL A 78 -2.47 12.39 3.97
C VAL A 78 -3.67 11.60 4.46
N HIS A 79 -3.42 10.61 5.31
CA HIS A 79 -4.46 9.92 6.07
C HIS A 79 -5.00 10.81 7.21
N ASP A 80 -6.09 10.39 7.82
CA ASP A 80 -6.70 11.04 8.98
C ASP A 80 -5.67 11.37 10.07
N ALA A 81 -5.92 12.47 10.77
CA ALA A 81 -5.03 12.91 11.83
C ALA A 81 -5.04 11.89 12.97
N TYR A 82 -3.86 11.47 13.41
CA TYR A 82 -3.70 10.62 14.59
C TYR A 82 -3.46 11.45 15.87
N TYR A 83 -3.32 12.76 15.72
CA TYR A 83 -3.25 13.73 16.81
C TYR A 83 -3.69 15.11 16.28
N TRP A 84 -4.32 15.89 17.15
CA TRP A 84 -4.69 17.28 16.91
C TRP A 84 -4.66 18.08 18.21
N SER A 85 -4.36 19.38 18.11
CA SER A 85 -4.25 20.30 19.25
C SER A 85 -5.58 20.71 19.87
N ASN A 86 -6.71 20.41 19.22
CA ASN A 86 -8.06 20.88 19.61
C ASN A 86 -8.20 22.41 19.61
N THR A 87 -7.49 23.08 18.69
CA THR A 87 -7.54 24.54 18.51
C THR A 87 -8.43 24.97 17.34
N VAL A 88 -9.35 24.10 16.92
CA VAL A 88 -10.28 24.33 15.81
C VAL A 88 -11.17 25.53 16.12
N ASN A 89 -11.33 26.41 15.14
CA ASN A 89 -12.35 27.45 15.14
C ASN A 89 -13.17 27.39 13.84
N GLU A 90 -14.50 27.27 13.98
CA GLU A 90 -15.41 27.24 12.83
C GLU A 90 -15.33 28.53 12.01
N ASN A 91 -15.13 29.67 12.67
CA ASN A 91 -14.91 30.93 11.99
C ASN A 91 -13.43 31.10 11.63
N ARG A 92 -13.10 30.71 10.39
CA ARG A 92 -11.74 30.78 9.85
C ARG A 92 -11.09 32.17 9.89
N THR A 93 -11.88 33.24 10.00
CA THR A 93 -11.34 34.61 10.07
C THR A 93 -10.71 34.95 11.44
N ILE A 94 -11.09 34.21 12.49
CA ILE A 94 -10.54 34.35 13.85
C ILE A 94 -9.84 33.06 14.32
N ALA A 95 -9.66 32.09 13.43
CA ALA A 95 -8.89 30.89 13.70
C ALA A 95 -7.42 31.24 13.95
N GLY A 96 -6.74 30.40 14.74
CA GLY A 96 -5.29 30.51 14.88
C GLY A 96 -4.62 30.37 13.52
N TYR A 97 -3.76 31.31 13.14
CA TYR A 97 -3.10 31.32 11.83
C TYR A 97 -1.60 31.02 11.90
N GLU A 98 -1.07 30.87 13.11
CA GLU A 98 0.35 30.68 13.35
C GLU A 98 0.57 29.80 14.59
N ALA A 99 1.49 28.83 14.48
CA ALA A 99 1.98 28.05 15.62
C ALA A 99 3.41 28.50 15.97
N VAL A 100 3.56 28.99 17.20
CA VAL A 100 4.81 29.59 17.70
C VAL A 100 5.51 28.64 18.66
N PHE A 101 6.78 28.33 18.37
CA PHE A 101 7.64 27.52 19.23
C PHE A 101 8.61 28.44 19.98
N ASN A 102 8.23 28.83 21.21
CA ASN A 102 9.00 29.77 22.03
C ASN A 102 10.06 29.11 22.92
N GLN A 103 9.99 27.78 23.11
CA GLN A 103 10.83 27.09 24.09
C GLN A 103 12.32 27.26 23.77
N THR A 104 13.04 27.94 24.66
CA THR A 104 14.48 28.12 24.57
C THR A 104 15.16 26.88 25.13
N VAL A 105 15.44 25.90 24.28
CA VAL A 105 16.12 24.67 24.71
C VAL A 105 17.63 24.92 24.76
N TYR A 106 18.12 25.38 25.92
CA TYR A 106 19.55 25.45 26.20
C TYR A 106 20.02 24.10 26.77
N PHE A 107 21.02 23.47 26.13
CA PHE A 107 21.80 22.40 26.74
C PHE A 107 23.24 22.83 26.93
N TYR A 108 23.68 22.98 28.18
CA TYR A 108 25.09 22.88 28.52
C TYR A 108 25.28 22.26 29.92
N VAL A 109 26.20 21.31 30.01
CA VAL A 109 26.76 20.81 31.28
C VAL A 109 28.27 20.97 31.18
N LYS A 110 28.85 21.84 32.02
CA LYS A 110 30.30 21.97 32.17
C LYS A 110 30.70 21.44 33.55
N PRO A 111 31.39 20.28 33.66
CA PRO A 111 31.87 19.81 34.95
C PRO A 111 32.97 20.75 35.48
N ARG A 112 32.93 21.02 36.79
CA ARG A 112 33.80 22.01 37.46
C ARG A 112 35.24 21.52 37.66
N ASN A 113 35.48 20.21 37.61
CA ASN A 113 36.80 19.61 37.77
C ASN A 113 37.10 18.67 36.61
N GLY A 114 38.23 18.90 35.93
CA GLY A 114 38.76 18.04 34.89
C GLY A 114 39.27 16.72 35.45
N SER A 115 38.37 15.74 35.58
CA SER A 115 38.75 14.35 35.37
C SER A 115 38.20 13.94 34.01
N GLU A 116 39.10 13.56 33.12
CA GLU A 116 38.80 12.94 31.83
C GLU A 116 37.93 11.70 32.07
N ARG A 117 36.61 11.89 32.04
CA ARG A 117 35.69 10.82 31.64
C ARG A 117 35.43 11.06 30.16
N GLU A 118 36.34 10.57 29.33
CA GLU A 118 36.05 10.30 27.93
C GLU A 118 34.75 9.46 27.86
N ASN A 119 33.82 9.92 27.02
CA ASN A 119 32.59 9.21 26.62
C ASN A 119 31.36 9.30 27.54
N GLN A 120 30.96 10.50 27.96
CA GLN A 120 29.53 10.81 28.05
C GLN A 120 29.14 11.63 26.82
N GLU A 121 28.67 10.95 25.77
CA GLU A 121 28.05 11.62 24.62
C GLU A 121 26.92 12.51 25.12
N GLN A 122 27.03 13.82 24.86
CA GLN A 122 25.94 14.76 25.08
C GLN A 122 24.76 14.32 24.21
N ARG A 123 23.69 13.84 24.84
CA ARG A 123 22.49 13.36 24.16
C ARG A 123 21.33 14.31 24.44
N TRP A 124 20.56 14.60 23.40
CA TRP A 124 19.27 15.28 23.52
C TRP A 124 18.36 14.47 24.45
N SER A 125 17.79 15.12 25.47
CA SER A 125 16.69 14.58 26.26
C SER A 125 15.36 15.01 25.65
N ILE A 126 14.38 14.13 25.71
CA ILE A 126 13.01 14.43 25.27
C ILE A 126 12.31 15.08 26.45
N GLU A 127 11.88 16.33 26.27
CA GLU A 127 11.11 17.06 27.28
C GLU A 127 9.63 16.64 27.24
N TRP A 128 9.07 16.53 26.04
CA TRP A 128 7.69 16.11 25.80
C TRP A 128 7.54 15.48 24.42
N SER A 129 6.48 14.71 24.23
CA SER A 129 6.08 14.15 22.93
C SER A 129 4.57 14.22 22.76
N ALA A 130 4.10 14.40 21.53
CA ALA A 130 2.71 14.14 21.19
C ALA A 130 2.64 13.35 19.87
N PRO A 131 1.83 12.28 19.81
CA PRO A 131 1.18 11.62 20.95
C PRO A 131 2.19 10.90 21.86
N ASP A 132 1.76 10.53 23.08
CA ASP A 132 2.59 9.78 24.03
C ASP A 132 2.97 8.38 23.53
N ASP A 133 2.03 7.72 22.84
CA ASP A 133 2.24 6.41 22.22
C ASP A 133 1.69 6.39 20.80
N ILE A 134 2.56 6.72 19.85
CA ILE A 134 2.23 6.70 18.41
C ILE A 134 1.79 5.30 17.92
N CYS A 135 2.24 4.21 18.55
CA CYS A 135 1.82 2.86 18.16
C CYS A 135 0.32 2.64 18.46
N ARG A 136 -0.23 3.33 19.45
CA ARG A 136 -1.64 3.23 19.86
C ARG A 136 -2.54 4.34 19.33
N SER A 137 -1.99 5.54 19.12
CA SER A 137 -2.77 6.70 18.64
C SER A 137 -3.24 6.56 17.19
N ILE A 138 -2.53 5.79 16.36
CA ILE A 138 -2.96 5.54 14.99
C ILE A 138 -3.95 4.36 14.99
N GLY A 139 -5.25 4.69 14.99
CA GLY A 139 -6.35 3.72 15.02
C GLY A 139 -7.25 3.72 13.78
N GLY A 140 -6.92 4.52 12.75
CA GLY A 140 -7.73 4.64 11.54
C GLY A 140 -7.94 3.29 10.85
N ARG A 141 -9.13 3.10 10.24
CA ARG A 141 -9.43 1.91 9.41
C ARG A 141 -8.62 1.86 8.12
N LEU A 142 -8.13 3.02 7.65
CA LEU A 142 -7.38 3.17 6.42
C LEU A 142 -5.96 3.64 6.73
N GLY A 143 -5.01 3.22 5.89
CA GLY A 143 -3.59 3.49 6.07
C GLY A 143 -2.85 2.34 6.73
N SER A 144 -1.53 2.49 6.81
CA SER A 144 -0.63 1.39 7.20
C SER A 144 -0.11 1.46 8.63
N GLY A 145 -0.62 2.39 9.44
CA GLY A 145 -0.14 2.61 10.81
C GLY A 145 1.25 3.24 10.88
N ALA A 146 1.81 3.27 12.09
CA ALA A 146 3.12 3.86 12.39
C ALA A 146 4.26 3.21 11.59
N CYS A 147 4.20 1.88 11.43
CA CYS A 147 5.31 1.10 10.90
C CYS A 147 5.16 0.65 9.45
N GLY A 148 4.01 0.89 8.83
CA GLY A 148 3.74 0.39 7.48
C GLY A 148 3.09 -0.99 7.49
N TYR A 149 2.62 -1.43 6.33
CA TYR A 149 1.88 -2.67 6.21
C TYR A 149 2.73 -3.87 6.60
N ASN A 150 2.11 -4.90 7.17
CA ASN A 150 2.73 -6.17 7.51
C ASN A 150 3.92 -6.06 8.48
N SER A 151 3.99 -4.97 9.24
CA SER A 151 4.98 -4.74 10.30
C SER A 151 4.25 -4.43 11.61
N TYR A 152 4.97 -4.48 12.72
CA TYR A 152 4.42 -4.10 14.02
C TYR A 152 5.29 -3.07 14.74
N CYS A 153 4.63 -2.24 15.54
CA CYS A 153 5.18 -1.10 16.25
C CYS A 153 5.47 -1.43 17.71
N LEU A 154 6.68 -1.10 18.14
CA LEU A 154 7.13 -1.13 19.52
C LEU A 154 7.46 0.29 19.95
N LEU A 155 6.90 0.75 21.07
CA LEU A 155 7.29 2.03 21.65
C LEU A 155 8.62 1.85 22.39
N THR A 156 9.61 2.67 22.05
CA THR A 156 10.91 2.68 22.73
C THR A 156 10.92 3.67 23.89
N SER A 157 11.95 3.59 24.75
CA SER A 157 12.09 4.47 25.91
C SER A 157 12.26 5.96 25.55
N ASP A 158 12.66 6.27 24.32
CA ASP A 158 12.70 7.61 23.76
C ASP A 158 11.41 7.99 23.02
N LEU A 159 10.28 7.36 23.37
CA LEU A 159 8.93 7.71 22.87
C LEU A 159 8.82 7.68 21.33
N ARG A 160 9.66 6.86 20.68
CA ARG A 160 9.69 6.69 19.24
C ARG A 160 9.18 5.32 18.83
N PRO A 161 8.62 5.19 17.62
CA PRO A 161 8.24 3.89 17.10
C PRO A 161 9.48 3.16 16.58
N ARG A 162 9.71 1.95 17.09
CA ARG A 162 10.57 0.95 16.47
C ARG A 162 9.71 -0.06 15.72
N CYS A 163 10.03 -0.24 14.46
CA CYS A 163 9.28 -1.08 13.54
C CYS A 163 10.02 -2.37 13.26
N GLU A 164 9.32 -3.50 13.42
CA GLU A 164 9.85 -4.83 13.20
C GLU A 164 8.93 -5.62 12.27
N CYS A 165 9.51 -6.59 11.55
CA CYS A 165 8.75 -7.51 10.70
C CYS A 165 8.41 -8.78 11.48
N PRO A 166 7.25 -9.41 11.21
CA PRO A 166 6.96 -10.77 11.67
C PRO A 166 7.99 -11.79 11.16
N PRO A 167 8.04 -13.00 11.74
CA PRO A 167 8.90 -14.07 11.26
C PRO A 167 8.67 -14.38 9.78
N LYS A 168 9.76 -14.59 9.02
CA LYS A 168 9.74 -14.80 7.55
C LYS A 168 9.18 -13.62 6.73
N PHE A 169 9.09 -12.44 7.34
CA PHE A 169 8.84 -11.20 6.63
C PHE A 169 10.13 -10.37 6.60
N VAL A 170 10.34 -9.69 5.49
CA VAL A 170 11.48 -8.79 5.27
C VAL A 170 10.97 -7.37 5.01
N PHE A 171 11.76 -6.38 5.39
CA PHE A 171 11.44 -4.98 5.09
C PHE A 171 11.33 -4.79 3.57
N MET A 172 10.36 -3.97 3.15
CA MET A 172 10.21 -3.60 1.74
C MET A 172 11.46 -2.91 1.20
N ASP A 173 12.09 -2.08 2.05
CA ASP A 173 13.37 -1.44 1.81
C ASP A 173 14.20 -1.59 3.10
N PRO A 174 15.35 -2.29 3.08
CA PRO A 174 16.22 -2.46 4.24
C PRO A 174 16.68 -1.14 4.88
N ASN A 175 16.72 -0.06 4.08
CA ASN A 175 17.11 1.27 4.55
C ASN A 175 15.93 2.09 5.06
N ASN A 176 14.71 1.57 5.03
CA ASN A 176 13.50 2.25 5.49
C ASN A 176 12.57 1.30 6.26
N ARG A 177 12.80 1.21 7.58
CA ARG A 177 12.01 0.37 8.49
C ARG A 177 10.56 0.82 8.66
N TYR A 178 10.23 2.07 8.33
CA TYR A 178 8.86 2.60 8.37
C TYR A 178 8.07 2.29 7.09
N GLY A 179 8.68 1.62 6.12
CA GLY A 179 8.05 1.19 4.88
C GLY A 179 7.18 -0.06 5.03
N GLY A 180 7.20 -0.74 6.17
CA GLY A 180 6.52 -2.02 6.33
C GLY A 180 7.28 -3.18 5.68
N CYS A 181 6.63 -4.34 5.62
CA CYS A 181 7.26 -5.61 5.27
C CYS A 181 6.50 -6.37 4.19
N ARG A 182 7.14 -7.39 3.64
CA ARG A 182 6.54 -8.41 2.77
C ARG A 182 7.01 -9.80 3.20
N PRO A 183 6.24 -10.86 2.92
CA PRO A 183 6.76 -12.22 3.03
C PRO A 183 8.01 -12.41 2.17
N ASP A 184 8.94 -13.24 2.64
CA ASP A 184 10.07 -13.72 1.83
C ASP A 184 9.75 -15.02 1.06
N PHE A 185 8.49 -15.49 1.14
CA PHE A 185 7.99 -16.74 0.54
C PHE A 185 6.70 -16.51 -0.27
N VAL A 186 6.36 -17.47 -1.13
CA VAL A 186 5.11 -17.47 -1.89
C VAL A 186 3.92 -17.72 -0.97
N GLN A 187 2.94 -16.83 -1.01
CA GLN A 187 1.71 -16.91 -0.22
C GLN A 187 0.57 -17.63 -0.94
N GLY A 188 -0.34 -18.19 -0.16
CA GLY A 188 -1.55 -18.85 -0.63
C GLY A 188 -1.36 -20.32 -1.00
N CYS A 189 -2.48 -20.96 -1.35
CA CYS A 189 -2.56 -22.38 -1.66
C CYS A 189 -2.30 -22.74 -3.14
N GLN A 190 -1.92 -21.77 -3.99
CA GLN A 190 -1.74 -21.99 -5.43
C GLN A 190 -0.30 -22.39 -5.76
N LEU A 191 0.02 -23.65 -5.49
CA LEU A 191 1.06 -24.38 -6.21
C LEU A 191 0.43 -25.68 -6.71
N GLU A 192 0.44 -25.87 -8.03
CA GLU A 192 -0.04 -27.07 -8.68
C GLU A 192 0.84 -28.25 -8.24
N GLU A 193 0.40 -28.98 -7.20
CA GLU A 193 0.50 -30.42 -7.01
C GLU A 193 0.11 -30.76 -5.56
N TRP A 194 -1.14 -31.21 -5.40
CA TRP A 194 -1.81 -31.43 -4.12
C TRP A 194 -1.30 -32.69 -3.40
N LYS A 195 -0.09 -32.63 -2.84
CA LYS A 195 0.36 -33.57 -1.80
C LYS A 195 0.77 -32.79 -0.55
N SER A 196 -0.20 -32.70 0.37
CA SER A 196 -0.14 -32.12 1.73
C SER A 196 0.01 -30.60 1.85
N THR A 197 -1.11 -29.89 1.70
CA THR A 197 -1.26 -28.47 2.05
C THR A 197 -1.02 -28.17 3.53
N THR A 198 -1.20 -29.16 4.42
CA THR A 198 -1.05 -28.99 5.87
C THR A 198 0.39 -29.10 6.36
N ASP A 199 1.26 -29.83 5.64
CA ASP A 199 2.66 -30.00 6.04
C ASP A 199 3.59 -28.91 5.52
N SER A 200 3.12 -28.06 4.61
CA SER A 200 3.94 -27.01 3.98
C SER A 200 4.03 -25.73 4.82
N PHE A 201 3.08 -25.53 5.73
CA PHE A 201 2.97 -24.32 6.55
C PHE A 201 3.02 -24.65 8.04
N GLU A 202 3.50 -23.70 8.81
CA GLU A 202 3.46 -23.72 10.27
C GLU A 202 3.06 -22.34 10.81
N LEU A 203 2.79 -22.29 12.11
CA LEU A 203 2.41 -21.07 12.80
C LEU A 203 3.47 -20.69 13.82
N GLU A 204 4.18 -19.60 13.55
CA GLU A 204 5.11 -18.99 14.51
C GLU A 204 4.37 -18.02 15.44
N THR A 205 4.65 -18.09 16.73
CA THR A 205 3.95 -17.31 17.75
C THR A 205 4.69 -16.00 18.05
N LEU A 206 3.95 -14.89 18.05
CA LEU A 206 4.35 -13.62 18.64
C LEU A 206 3.43 -13.29 19.82
N GLU A 207 4.02 -13.17 21.00
CA GLU A 207 3.32 -12.82 22.24
C GLU A 207 2.96 -11.33 22.25
N ASP A 208 1.74 -11.02 22.68
CA ASP A 208 1.19 -9.67 22.85
C ASP A 208 1.26 -8.79 21.58
N ILE A 209 1.32 -9.36 20.37
CA ILE A 209 1.24 -8.59 19.12
C ILE A 209 -0.16 -8.72 18.50
N ASN A 210 -0.68 -7.61 17.96
CA ASN A 210 -1.92 -7.59 17.20
C ASN A 210 -1.84 -6.61 16.02
N TRP A 211 -2.71 -6.82 15.03
CA TRP A 211 -3.01 -5.89 13.93
C TRP A 211 -4.49 -5.53 13.97
N PRO A 212 -4.90 -4.60 14.85
CA PRO A 212 -6.30 -4.21 14.99
C PRO A 212 -6.90 -3.79 13.64
N THR A 213 -8.23 -3.94 13.53
CA THR A 213 -9.05 -3.56 12.36
C THR A 213 -8.74 -4.31 11.05
N SER A 214 -7.79 -5.27 11.06
CA SER A 214 -7.43 -6.11 9.91
C SER A 214 -8.14 -7.48 9.90
N ASP A 215 -9.13 -7.67 10.77
CA ASP A 215 -9.87 -8.91 10.94
C ASP A 215 -10.92 -9.08 9.86
N TYR A 216 -10.99 -10.27 9.24
CA TYR A 216 -12.07 -10.62 8.32
C TYR A 216 -13.06 -11.63 8.91
N GLU A 217 -12.67 -12.35 9.96
CA GLU A 217 -13.50 -13.35 10.62
C GLU A 217 -13.09 -13.45 12.10
N MET A 218 -14.08 -13.68 12.97
CA MET A 218 -13.88 -13.91 14.40
C MET A 218 -14.66 -15.16 14.81
N LEU A 219 -13.94 -16.11 15.41
CA LEU A 219 -14.48 -17.38 15.90
C LEU A 219 -14.49 -17.34 17.42
N ASP A 220 -15.60 -17.75 18.04
CA ASP A 220 -15.80 -17.70 19.49
C ASP A 220 -15.89 -19.11 20.08
N SER A 221 -15.43 -19.28 21.32
CA SER A 221 -15.38 -20.57 22.05
C SER A 221 -14.49 -21.62 21.38
N PHE A 222 -13.32 -21.21 20.89
CA PHE A 222 -12.29 -22.09 20.28
C PHE A 222 -11.08 -22.22 21.20
N SER A 223 -10.45 -23.41 21.22
CA SER A 223 -9.11 -23.57 21.78
C SER A 223 -8.04 -23.03 20.83
N GLU A 224 -6.85 -22.75 21.36
CA GLU A 224 -5.70 -22.30 20.56
C GLU A 224 -5.40 -23.28 19.41
N GLU A 225 -5.44 -24.59 19.68
CA GLU A 225 -5.21 -25.64 18.66
C GLU A 225 -6.27 -25.68 17.57
N GLN A 226 -7.53 -25.43 17.94
CA GLN A 226 -8.61 -25.30 16.96
C GLN A 226 -8.43 -24.04 16.10
N CYS A 227 -7.99 -22.91 16.69
CA CYS A 227 -7.65 -21.71 15.93
C CYS A 227 -6.48 -21.95 14.96
N ARG A 228 -5.41 -22.63 15.44
CA ARG A 228 -4.26 -23.01 14.62
C ARG A 228 -4.69 -23.80 13.39
N THR A 229 -5.46 -24.86 13.62
CA THR A 229 -5.95 -25.75 12.56
C THR A 229 -6.87 -25.00 11.59
N SER A 230 -7.76 -24.15 12.11
CA SER A 230 -8.66 -23.32 11.29
C SER A 230 -7.88 -22.39 10.35
N CYS A 231 -6.81 -21.74 10.83
CA CYS A 231 -5.99 -20.86 9.99
C CYS A 231 -5.12 -21.63 8.99
N LEU A 232 -4.54 -22.76 9.38
CA LEU A 232 -3.74 -23.59 8.48
C LEU A 232 -4.56 -24.09 7.28
N ASN A 233 -5.82 -24.47 7.52
CA ASN A 233 -6.74 -24.96 6.49
C ASN A 233 -7.42 -23.84 5.68
N ASP A 234 -7.28 -22.58 6.08
CA ASP A 234 -7.79 -21.43 5.33
C ASP A 234 -6.70 -20.81 4.46
N CYS A 235 -6.93 -20.79 3.15
CA CYS A 235 -6.00 -20.23 2.17
C CYS A 235 -5.87 -18.70 2.23
N LEU A 236 -6.82 -18.01 2.85
CA LEU A 236 -6.79 -16.57 3.06
C LEU A 236 -6.25 -16.17 4.44
N CYS A 237 -6.10 -17.12 5.37
CA CYS A 237 -5.59 -16.82 6.69
C CYS A 237 -4.07 -16.73 6.68
N ASP A 238 -3.55 -15.52 6.88
CA ASP A 238 -2.11 -15.26 7.02
C ASP A 238 -1.69 -15.12 8.48
N VAL A 239 -2.60 -14.60 9.32
CA VAL A 239 -2.38 -14.42 10.76
C VAL A 239 -3.68 -14.72 11.50
N VAL A 240 -3.58 -15.40 12.64
CA VAL A 240 -4.68 -15.49 13.60
C VAL A 240 -4.23 -14.97 14.95
N VAL A 241 -4.99 -14.05 15.54
CA VAL A 241 -4.78 -13.64 16.93
C VAL A 241 -5.66 -14.50 17.81
N TYR A 242 -5.11 -15.03 18.89
CA TYR A 242 -5.82 -15.83 19.89
C TYR A 242 -5.77 -15.14 21.25
N SER A 243 -6.93 -14.94 21.87
CA SER A 243 -7.09 -14.36 23.21
C SER A 243 -8.49 -14.69 23.73
N GLY A 244 -8.61 -15.05 25.01
CA GLY A 244 -9.91 -15.26 25.65
C GLY A 244 -10.82 -16.27 24.95
N ALA A 245 -10.28 -17.39 24.46
CA ALA A 245 -10.99 -18.43 23.70
C ALA A 245 -11.61 -17.95 22.37
N LYS A 246 -11.09 -16.85 21.80
CA LYS A 246 -11.50 -16.30 20.51
C LYS A 246 -10.34 -16.33 19.52
N CYS A 247 -10.65 -16.62 18.26
CA CYS A 247 -9.72 -16.52 17.13
C CYS A 247 -10.12 -15.33 16.26
N TRP A 248 -9.22 -14.38 16.03
CA TRP A 248 -9.42 -13.31 15.04
C TRP A 248 -8.53 -13.55 13.84
N LYS A 249 -9.13 -13.95 12.72
CA LYS A 249 -8.42 -14.31 11.49
C LYS A 249 -8.23 -13.08 10.62
N LYS A 250 -7.00 -12.95 10.09
CA LYS A 250 -6.53 -11.80 9.34
C LYS A 250 -5.86 -12.26 8.05
N LYS A 251 -6.04 -11.46 7.01
CA LYS A 251 -5.42 -11.63 5.70
C LYS A 251 -4.58 -10.41 5.39
N LEU A 252 -3.55 -10.58 4.57
CA LEU A 252 -2.72 -9.47 4.13
C LEU A 252 -3.49 -8.54 3.17
N GLN A 253 -3.18 -7.24 3.15
CA GLN A 253 -2.14 -6.54 3.93
C GLN A 253 -2.61 -6.22 5.36
N LEU A 254 -1.72 -6.39 6.35
CA LEU A 254 -2.02 -6.11 7.75
C LEU A 254 -1.69 -4.66 8.09
N SER A 255 -2.62 -3.93 8.70
CA SER A 255 -2.43 -2.54 9.15
C SER A 255 -2.33 -2.42 10.67
N ASN A 256 -1.75 -1.31 11.14
CA ASN A 256 -1.76 -0.93 12.57
C ASN A 256 -1.15 -1.97 13.52
N GLY A 257 -0.17 -2.75 13.04
CA GLY A 257 0.52 -3.73 13.88
C GLY A 257 1.20 -3.09 15.07
N ARG A 258 1.01 -3.64 16.27
CA ARG A 258 1.55 -3.10 17.52
C ARG A 258 1.61 -4.11 18.64
N LEU A 259 2.45 -3.81 19.63
CA LEU A 259 2.43 -4.47 20.93
C LEU A 259 1.20 -4.03 21.75
N GLU A 260 0.44 -5.01 22.20
CA GLU A 260 -0.81 -4.88 22.96
C GLU A 260 -0.70 -5.62 24.29
N SER A 261 0.22 -5.14 25.13
CA SER A 261 0.50 -5.69 26.45
C SER A 261 -0.74 -5.75 27.34
N GLY A 262 -0.89 -6.84 28.09
CA GLY A 262 -1.92 -7.00 29.11
C GLY A 262 -3.21 -7.69 28.65
N MET A 263 -3.30 -8.11 27.37
CA MET A 263 -4.44 -8.90 26.88
C MET A 263 -4.17 -10.41 26.82
N ASN A 264 -2.96 -10.86 27.20
CA ASN A 264 -2.50 -12.26 27.06
C ASN A 264 -2.84 -12.83 25.68
N GLY A 265 -2.70 -11.98 24.65
CA GLY A 265 -3.05 -12.31 23.29
C GLY A 265 -1.83 -12.82 22.54
N LYS A 266 -2.02 -13.78 21.65
CA LYS A 266 -0.94 -14.35 20.84
C LYS A 266 -1.28 -14.21 19.37
N ALA A 267 -0.39 -13.59 18.59
CA ALA A 267 -0.47 -13.65 17.14
C ALA A 267 0.24 -14.91 16.64
N LEU A 268 -0.46 -15.71 15.85
CA LEU A 268 0.06 -16.90 15.22
C LEU A 268 0.22 -16.59 13.73
N ILE A 269 1.47 -16.49 13.27
CA ILE A 269 1.85 -16.05 11.93
C ILE A 269 2.04 -17.28 11.04
N LYS A 270 1.24 -17.40 9.97
CA LYS A 270 1.34 -18.52 9.03
C LYS A 270 2.55 -18.32 8.13
N VAL A 271 3.51 -19.22 8.25
CA VAL A 271 4.77 -19.18 7.50
C VAL A 271 5.04 -20.51 6.81
N ARG A 272 5.79 -20.48 5.71
CA ARG A 272 6.16 -21.69 4.98
C ARG A 272 7.34 -22.38 5.68
N ARG A 273 7.26 -23.70 5.89
CA ARG A 273 8.37 -24.50 6.42
C ARG A 273 9.54 -24.57 5.45
N ASP A 274 9.21 -24.71 4.17
CA ASP A 274 10.20 -25.00 3.15
C ASP A 274 10.87 -23.73 2.59
N ASN A 275 12.20 -23.64 2.78
CA ASN A 275 13.05 -22.52 2.37
C ASN A 275 13.34 -22.49 0.86
N THR A 276 12.83 -23.45 0.08
CA THR A 276 13.14 -23.59 -1.36
C THR A 276 12.51 -22.53 -2.26
N LEU A 277 11.37 -21.93 -1.88
CA LEU A 277 10.69 -20.86 -2.64
C LEU A 277 10.88 -19.49 -2.00
N ARG A 278 12.13 -19.12 -1.71
CA ARG A 278 12.45 -17.76 -1.29
C ARG A 278 12.39 -16.82 -2.50
N LEU A 279 11.61 -15.75 -2.40
CA LEU A 279 11.63 -14.67 -3.37
C LEU A 279 12.96 -13.91 -3.24
N GLY A 280 13.97 -14.37 -3.96
CA GLY A 280 15.24 -13.68 -4.10
C GLY A 280 15.08 -12.35 -4.85
N PRO A 281 15.96 -11.35 -4.64
CA PRO A 281 15.90 -10.06 -5.33
C PRO A 281 16.03 -10.16 -6.87
N ASN A 282 16.53 -11.30 -7.36
CA ASN A 282 16.90 -11.54 -8.75
C ASN A 282 16.28 -12.82 -9.34
N ASP A 283 15.17 -13.33 -8.82
CA ASP A 283 14.54 -14.48 -9.47
C ASP A 283 13.93 -14.02 -10.80
N PRO A 284 14.53 -14.35 -11.96
CA PRO A 284 13.91 -14.06 -13.23
C PRO A 284 12.70 -14.97 -13.26
N ARG A 285 11.50 -14.38 -13.20
CA ARG A 285 10.19 -15.02 -13.51
C ARG A 285 10.43 -16.42 -14.03
N SER A 286 10.22 -17.42 -13.18
CA SER A 286 10.32 -18.82 -13.59
C SER A 286 9.63 -18.91 -14.94
N SER A 287 10.41 -19.34 -15.91
CA SER A 287 9.95 -19.52 -17.27
C SER A 287 8.67 -20.35 -17.15
N GLY A 288 7.53 -19.70 -17.39
CA GLY A 288 6.29 -20.41 -17.60
C GLY A 288 6.62 -21.51 -18.59
N GLU A 289 6.30 -22.75 -18.22
CA GLU A 289 6.38 -23.89 -19.11
C GLU A 289 5.97 -23.40 -20.49
N LYS A 290 6.84 -23.59 -21.49
CA LYS A 290 6.46 -23.40 -22.89
C LYS A 290 5.36 -24.42 -23.16
N LYS A 291 4.13 -24.10 -22.79
CA LYS A 291 2.94 -24.83 -23.16
C LYS A 291 2.78 -24.59 -24.65
N ASP A 292 3.24 -25.61 -25.35
CA ASP A 292 3.26 -25.85 -26.77
C ASP A 292 2.56 -24.79 -27.63
N ARG A 293 3.32 -23.74 -27.98
CA ARG A 293 2.92 -22.75 -28.98
C ARG A 293 2.70 -23.40 -30.35
N SER A 294 3.21 -24.62 -30.59
CA SER A 294 2.99 -25.39 -31.81
C SER A 294 1.54 -25.83 -31.92
N THR A 295 0.95 -26.44 -30.88
CA THR A 295 -0.44 -26.91 -30.91
C THR A 295 -1.43 -25.75 -31.11
N LEU A 296 -1.19 -24.60 -30.48
CA LEU A 296 -2.07 -23.43 -30.62
C LEU A 296 -1.95 -22.76 -32.00
N ILE A 297 -0.75 -22.74 -32.60
CA ILE A 297 -0.54 -22.30 -33.99
C ILE A 297 -1.16 -23.30 -34.97
N LEU A 298 -1.07 -24.61 -34.71
CA LEU A 298 -1.64 -25.64 -35.57
C LEU A 298 -3.17 -25.57 -35.58
N VAL A 299 -3.80 -25.46 -34.41
CA VAL A 299 -5.26 -25.34 -34.26
C VAL A 299 -5.76 -24.02 -34.84
N GLY A 300 -5.06 -22.90 -34.58
CA GLY A 300 -5.40 -21.61 -35.18
C GLY A 300 -5.31 -21.62 -36.71
N SER A 301 -4.28 -22.25 -37.27
CA SER A 301 -4.08 -22.37 -38.72
C SER A 301 -5.12 -23.29 -39.37
N LEU A 302 -5.51 -24.38 -38.71
CA LEU A 302 -6.56 -25.30 -39.17
C LEU A 302 -7.95 -24.64 -39.18
N LEU A 303 -8.28 -23.84 -38.17
CA LEU A 303 -9.56 -23.13 -38.10
C LEU A 303 -9.65 -21.99 -39.12
N LEU A 304 -8.57 -21.21 -39.30
CA LEU A 304 -8.53 -20.14 -40.30
C LEU A 304 -8.52 -20.70 -41.73
N GLY A 305 -7.74 -21.76 -42.00
CA GLY A 305 -7.68 -22.40 -43.31
C GLY A 305 -9.00 -23.05 -43.71
N SER A 306 -9.68 -23.74 -42.77
CA SER A 306 -10.99 -24.35 -43.06
C SER A 306 -12.07 -23.29 -43.29
N SER A 307 -12.10 -22.20 -42.53
CA SER A 307 -13.06 -21.12 -42.72
C SER A 307 -12.94 -20.45 -44.10
N VAL A 308 -11.72 -20.20 -44.58
CA VAL A 308 -11.50 -19.65 -45.93
C VAL A 308 -11.98 -20.63 -47.00
N PHE A 309 -11.68 -21.93 -46.86
CA PHE A 309 -12.12 -22.95 -47.81
C PHE A 309 -13.65 -23.05 -47.90
N PHE A 310 -14.36 -23.04 -46.76
CA PHE A 310 -15.83 -23.07 -46.75
C PHE A 310 -16.45 -21.80 -47.33
N ASN A 311 -15.86 -20.62 -47.10
CA ASN A 311 -16.32 -19.38 -47.73
C ASN A 311 -16.14 -19.39 -49.25
N PHE A 312 -15.02 -19.91 -49.76
CA PHE A 312 -14.82 -20.06 -51.21
C PHE A 312 -15.80 -21.07 -51.83
N MET A 313 -16.05 -22.20 -51.16
CA MET A 313 -17.06 -23.17 -51.61
C MET A 313 -18.46 -22.55 -51.63
N LEU A 314 -18.83 -21.77 -50.62
CA LEU A 314 -20.13 -21.08 -50.57
C LEU A 314 -20.27 -20.10 -51.74
N LEU A 315 -19.23 -19.30 -52.02
CA LEU A 315 -19.23 -18.37 -53.14
C LEU A 315 -19.34 -19.08 -54.48
N ALA A 316 -18.65 -20.21 -54.66
CA ALA A 316 -18.74 -21.03 -55.87
C ALA A 316 -20.17 -21.59 -56.07
N VAL A 317 -20.80 -22.10 -55.01
CA VAL A 317 -22.19 -22.58 -55.05
C VAL A 317 -23.15 -21.45 -55.40
N ILE A 318 -22.99 -20.27 -54.79
CA ILE A 318 -23.81 -19.09 -55.14
C ILE A 318 -23.63 -18.74 -56.62
N PHE A 319 -22.40 -18.77 -57.15
CA PHE A 319 -22.13 -18.47 -58.55
C PHE A 319 -22.80 -19.49 -59.49
N VAL A 320 -22.72 -20.78 -59.16
CA VAL A 320 -23.37 -21.86 -59.92
C VAL A 320 -24.89 -21.71 -59.87
N VAL A 321 -25.45 -21.41 -58.71
CA VAL A 321 -26.90 -21.17 -58.54
C VAL A 321 -27.35 -19.97 -59.37
N LEU A 322 -26.61 -18.85 -59.32
CA LEU A 322 -26.90 -17.66 -60.14
C LEU A 322 -26.78 -17.96 -61.64
N PHE A 323 -25.81 -18.77 -62.04
CA PHE A 323 -25.66 -19.23 -63.42
C PHE A 323 -26.88 -20.05 -63.87
N PHE A 324 -27.33 -21.03 -63.06
CA PHE A 324 -28.53 -21.81 -63.35
C PHE A 324 -29.81 -20.96 -63.34
N PHE A 325 -29.93 -19.98 -62.44
CA PHE A 325 -31.06 -19.04 -62.45
C PHE A 325 -31.05 -18.14 -63.68
N LYS A 326 -29.87 -17.68 -64.12
CA LYS A 326 -29.73 -16.89 -65.36
C LYS A 326 -30.03 -17.72 -66.60
N ASP A 327 -29.59 -18.98 -66.63
CA ASP A 327 -29.90 -19.91 -67.73
C ASP A 327 -31.40 -20.26 -67.78
N ARG A 328 -32.02 -20.56 -66.62
CA ARG A 328 -33.48 -20.72 -66.52
C ARG A 328 -34.23 -19.46 -66.95
N LYS A 329 -33.77 -18.26 -66.58
CA LYS A 329 -34.40 -16.99 -66.97
C LYS A 329 -34.25 -16.72 -68.47
N ASN A 330 -33.12 -17.07 -69.08
CA ASN A 330 -32.92 -16.99 -70.52
C ASN A 330 -33.79 -18.00 -71.27
N ASN A 331 -33.96 -19.22 -70.74
CA ASN A 331 -34.84 -20.24 -71.31
C ASN A 331 -36.34 -19.87 -71.17
N MET A 332 -36.75 -19.24 -70.05
CA MET A 332 -38.13 -18.74 -69.87
C MET A 332 -38.45 -17.53 -70.76
N ARG A 333 -37.47 -16.65 -71.06
CA ARG A 333 -37.65 -15.54 -72.02
C ARG A 333 -37.84 -16.04 -73.46
N LYS A 334 -37.30 -17.21 -73.81
CA LYS A 334 -37.53 -17.87 -75.11
C LYS A 334 -38.93 -18.48 -75.24
N TYR A 335 -39.62 -18.81 -74.13
CA TYR A 335 -40.98 -19.37 -74.16
C TYR A 335 -42.09 -18.31 -74.22
N ASN A 336 -41.84 -17.10 -73.69
CA ASN A 336 -42.81 -15.98 -73.71
C ASN A 336 -42.75 -15.12 -75.01
N GLN A 337 -42.14 -15.63 -76.08
CA GLN A 337 -42.09 -15.00 -77.40
C GLN A 337 -42.51 -15.95 -78.54
N ASP A 338 -43.46 -16.86 -78.30
CA ASP A 338 -44.23 -17.50 -79.38
C ASP A 338 -45.65 -16.89 -79.46
N PRO A 339 -45.96 -16.10 -80.51
CA PRO A 339 -47.16 -15.27 -80.59
C PRO A 339 -48.30 -16.00 -81.29
N ARG A 340 -49.20 -16.66 -80.55
CA ARG A 340 -50.42 -17.21 -81.17
C ARG A 340 -51.59 -17.48 -80.20
N VAL A 341 -52.13 -16.44 -79.56
CA VAL A 341 -53.60 -16.30 -79.43
C VAL A 341 -53.96 -14.81 -79.54
N LEU A 342 -54.37 -14.47 -80.74
CA LEU A 342 -54.98 -13.22 -81.14
C LEU A 342 -56.45 -13.20 -80.69
N ARG A 343 -56.95 -12.00 -80.40
CA ARG A 343 -58.35 -11.53 -80.44
C ARG A 343 -59.26 -11.76 -79.22
N SER A 344 -59.62 -10.62 -78.64
CA SER A 344 -61.00 -10.08 -78.44
C SER A 344 -61.00 -9.41 -77.06
N ASN A 345 -61.37 -8.14 -76.83
CA ASN A 345 -62.33 -7.22 -77.43
C ASN A 345 -61.88 -5.77 -77.07
N LEU A 346 -62.03 -4.78 -77.96
CA LEU A 346 -63.01 -3.67 -77.87
C LEU A 346 -63.03 -3.03 -76.47
N ARG A 347 -62.69 -1.75 -76.32
CA ARG A 347 -63.39 -0.58 -76.87
C ARG A 347 -62.59 0.68 -76.58
#